data_AF-A0A9D8Q1I5-F1
#
_entry.id   AF-A0A9D8Q1I5-F1
#
_cell.length_a   1.000
_cell.length_b   1.000
_cell.length_c   1.000
_cell.angle_alpha   90.00
_cell.angle_beta   90.00
_cell.angle_gamma   90.00
#
_symmetry.space_group_name_H-M   'P 1'
#
loop_
_entity.id
_entity.type
_entity.pdbx_description
1 polymer ?
#
loop_
_entity_poly.entity_id
_entity_poly.type
_entity_poly.pdbx_seq_one_letter_code
_entity_poly.pdbx_strand_id
1 'polypeptide(L)'
;AAVNQGGKRKGAACVYLETWHADIEDFLELRDNAGDDSRRTHNLNLANWVPDLFMQRVEADQEWSLFDPRVVPEFTDLYGEAFERAYLQAEAQGKAVKAVPARKLYARMMRTLAETGNGWMTFKDKCNRASNQTLRAGNVIHLSNLCTEILEVTSAEETAVCNLGSINLGNHLDEHGDFDFDKLAETVRLAVRQLDRVIDLNFYPIETARRGNLRWRPVGLGCMGLQDVFFRKRLPFDSDAARALSAKIAEAIYYHALETSCELAQERGRHPSFADTRAASGELQFDAWGVVPADGARWEALRGRIVQHGLRNSLMIAIAPTATIASIAGCYECVEPQVSNLFKRETLSGDFLQVNRYLVGELKQLGLWTAEMRDAIKLADGSIQNLPQIPEALRTVYRTAWELPMRSLIDMAADRGAFIDQSASLNLFMESPNIGAMSSMYMYAWKKGVKTTYYLRSRPATKIAKTTVSSYTPTEAVACSLENPEACEACQ
;
A
#
# COMPACT_ATOMS: atom_id res chain seq x y z
N ALA A 1 -22.42 -6.71 15.14
CA ALA A 1 -21.38 -7.54 14.51
C ALA A 1 -21.22 -8.82 15.33
N ALA A 2 -21.29 -10.00 14.70
CA ALA A 2 -21.26 -11.30 15.38
C ALA A 2 -19.88 -11.65 15.99
N VAL A 3 -18.79 -11.06 15.45
CA VAL A 3 -17.44 -11.16 16.00
C VAL A 3 -16.90 -9.75 16.17
N ASN A 4 -16.52 -9.38 17.38
CA ASN A 4 -15.87 -8.11 17.71
C ASN A 4 -14.63 -8.42 18.56
N GLN A 5 -13.60 -7.57 18.49
CA GLN A 5 -12.36 -7.73 19.26
C GLN A 5 -12.61 -7.32 20.73
N GLY A 6 -13.43 -8.10 21.44
CA GLY A 6 -13.82 -7.84 22.83
C GLY A 6 -14.65 -6.56 23.01
N GLY A 7 -15.54 -6.27 22.05
CA GLY A 7 -16.39 -5.06 22.06
C GLY A 7 -15.69 -3.75 21.70
N LYS A 8 -14.35 -3.74 21.53
CA LYS A 8 -13.57 -2.51 21.29
C LYS A 8 -13.36 -2.17 19.82
N ARG A 9 -13.31 -3.17 18.93
CA ARG A 9 -13.12 -2.96 17.48
C ARG A 9 -14.00 -3.93 16.70
N LYS A 10 -14.68 -3.43 15.67
CA LYS A 10 -15.44 -4.27 14.73
C LYS A 10 -14.44 -5.14 13.95
N GLY A 11 -14.81 -6.39 13.67
CA GLY A 11 -14.03 -7.23 12.75
C GLY A 11 -14.03 -6.58 11.36
N ALA A 12 -12.88 -6.61 10.68
CA ALA A 12 -12.74 -6.12 9.33
C ALA A 12 -12.32 -7.26 8.40
N ALA A 13 -12.93 -7.31 7.22
CA ALA A 13 -12.60 -8.25 6.17
C ALA A 13 -12.62 -7.53 4.82
N CYS A 14 -11.75 -7.96 3.91
CA CYS A 14 -11.76 -7.51 2.52
C CYS A 14 -12.07 -8.72 1.63
N VAL A 15 -13.03 -8.56 0.73
CA VAL A 15 -13.37 -9.56 -0.28
C VAL A 15 -12.72 -9.16 -1.59
N TYR A 16 -12.00 -10.11 -2.19
CA TYR A 16 -11.37 -9.96 -3.49
C TYR A 16 -12.17 -10.71 -4.55
N LEU A 17 -12.40 -10.07 -5.71
CA LEU A 17 -13.06 -10.70 -6.84
C LEU A 17 -12.31 -10.41 -8.14
N GLU A 18 -12.13 -11.44 -8.97
CA GLU A 18 -11.56 -11.26 -10.31
C GLU A 18 -12.56 -10.65 -11.28
N THR A 19 -12.07 -9.80 -12.19
CA THR A 19 -12.94 -8.97 -13.04
C THR A 19 -13.74 -9.74 -14.09
N TRP A 20 -13.43 -11.01 -14.35
CA TRP A 20 -14.17 -11.89 -15.26
C TRP A 20 -15.36 -12.59 -14.59
N HIS A 21 -15.53 -12.48 -13.28
CA HIS A 21 -16.60 -13.18 -12.58
C HIS A 21 -17.99 -12.69 -13.03
N ALA A 22 -18.94 -13.59 -13.24
CA ALA A 22 -20.30 -13.24 -13.70
C ALA A 22 -21.01 -12.18 -12.82
N ASP A 23 -20.75 -12.23 -11.52
CA ASP A 23 -21.33 -11.32 -10.53
C ASP A 23 -20.49 -10.05 -10.26
N ILE A 24 -19.48 -9.74 -11.08
CA ILE A 24 -18.61 -8.56 -10.87
C ILE A 24 -19.40 -7.25 -10.79
N GLU A 25 -20.48 -7.12 -11.54
CA GLU A 25 -21.32 -5.93 -11.53
C GLU A 25 -22.06 -5.76 -10.19
N ASP A 26 -22.62 -6.84 -9.65
CA ASP A 26 -23.31 -6.85 -8.36
C ASP A 26 -22.32 -6.64 -7.21
N PHE A 27 -21.12 -7.22 -7.32
CA PHE A 27 -20.02 -7.01 -6.39
C PHE A 27 -19.66 -5.52 -6.26
N LEU A 28 -19.67 -4.76 -7.36
CA LEU A 28 -19.37 -3.33 -7.36
C LEU A 28 -20.46 -2.46 -6.71
N GLU A 29 -21.64 -2.99 -6.42
CA GLU A 29 -22.74 -2.28 -5.73
C GLU A 29 -22.81 -2.60 -4.23
N LEU A 30 -22.03 -3.56 -3.74
CA LEU A 30 -22.15 -4.07 -2.37
C LEU A 30 -21.90 -3.02 -1.29
N ARG A 31 -21.24 -1.90 -1.61
CA ARG A 31 -20.96 -0.79 -0.70
C ARG A 31 -21.72 0.49 -1.02
N ASP A 32 -22.66 0.45 -1.97
CA ASP A 32 -23.47 1.61 -2.31
C ASP A 32 -24.35 2.01 -1.12
N ASN A 33 -24.39 3.31 -0.83
CA ASN A 33 -25.17 3.85 0.29
C ASN A 33 -26.69 3.79 0.05
N ALA A 34 -27.13 3.58 -1.20
CA ALA A 34 -28.52 3.52 -1.60
C ALA A 34 -28.84 2.23 -2.35
N GLY A 35 -30.13 1.89 -2.41
CA GLY A 35 -30.63 0.67 -3.04
C GLY A 35 -31.23 -0.30 -2.02
N ASP A 36 -31.41 -1.54 -2.45
CA ASP A 36 -31.94 -2.62 -1.61
C ASP A 36 -30.89 -3.07 -0.59
N ASP A 37 -31.16 -2.82 0.70
CA ASP A 37 -30.27 -3.16 1.82
C ASP A 37 -29.91 -4.65 1.88
N SER A 38 -30.82 -5.52 1.41
CA SER A 38 -30.56 -6.98 1.35
C SER A 38 -29.44 -7.36 0.35
N ARG A 39 -29.07 -6.43 -0.54
CA ARG A 39 -27.99 -6.54 -1.52
C ARG A 39 -26.75 -5.72 -1.12
N ARG A 40 -26.61 -5.33 0.16
CA ARG A 40 -25.49 -4.51 0.67
C ARG A 40 -24.68 -5.22 1.74
N THR A 41 -23.40 -4.88 1.81
CA THR A 41 -22.44 -5.40 2.79
C THR A 41 -21.57 -4.27 3.35
N HIS A 42 -22.18 -3.27 3.98
CA HIS A 42 -21.50 -2.07 4.50
C HIS A 42 -20.30 -2.34 5.44
N ASN A 43 -20.24 -3.53 6.05
CA ASN A 43 -19.16 -3.94 6.95
C ASN A 43 -18.00 -4.70 6.26
N LEU A 44 -18.06 -4.94 4.95
CA LEU A 44 -17.02 -5.63 4.18
C LEU A 44 -16.30 -4.66 3.25
N ASN A 45 -14.97 -4.68 3.24
CA ASN A 45 -14.21 -3.97 2.22
C ASN A 45 -14.15 -4.78 0.93
N LEU A 46 -13.98 -4.11 -0.21
CA LEU A 46 -13.99 -4.73 -1.53
C LEU A 46 -12.71 -4.38 -2.30
N ALA A 47 -12.14 -5.37 -2.99
CA ALA A 47 -11.01 -5.20 -3.88
C ALA A 47 -11.20 -5.99 -5.18
N ASN A 48 -10.77 -5.39 -6.29
CA ASN A 48 -10.73 -6.03 -7.60
C ASN A 48 -9.37 -6.68 -7.80
N TRP A 49 -9.35 -7.99 -8.09
CA TRP A 49 -8.15 -8.75 -8.44
C TRP A 49 -8.02 -8.81 -9.97
N VAL A 50 -7.29 -7.87 -10.54
CA VAL A 50 -7.39 -7.50 -11.97
C VAL A 50 -6.31 -8.22 -12.79
N PRO A 51 -6.66 -9.08 -13.75
CA PRO A 51 -5.71 -9.63 -14.72
C PRO A 51 -5.29 -8.56 -15.75
N ASP A 52 -4.06 -8.67 -16.27
CA ASP A 52 -3.52 -7.76 -17.30
C ASP A 52 -4.40 -7.74 -18.54
N LEU A 53 -4.95 -8.89 -18.93
CA LEU A 53 -5.84 -9.01 -20.08
C LEU A 53 -7.04 -8.06 -19.99
N PHE A 54 -7.61 -7.88 -18.80
CA PHE A 54 -8.71 -6.93 -18.63
C PHE A 54 -8.26 -5.50 -18.92
N MET A 55 -7.10 -5.10 -18.39
CA MET A 55 -6.55 -3.76 -18.61
C MET A 55 -6.19 -3.52 -20.09
N GLN A 56 -5.64 -4.55 -20.77
CA GLN A 56 -5.39 -4.53 -22.21
C GLN A 56 -6.69 -4.36 -23.01
N ARG A 57 -7.76 -5.08 -22.64
CA ARG A 57 -9.09 -4.99 -23.25
C ARG A 57 -9.72 -3.60 -23.05
N VAL A 58 -9.53 -2.99 -21.88
CA VAL A 58 -9.96 -1.60 -21.60
C VAL A 58 -9.24 -0.61 -22.52
N GLU A 59 -7.91 -0.73 -22.64
CA GLU A 59 -7.12 0.14 -23.51
C GLU A 59 -7.54 0.00 -24.97
N ALA A 60 -7.69 -1.23 -25.45
CA ALA A 60 -8.05 -1.57 -26.82
C ALA A 60 -9.54 -1.37 -27.18
N ASP A 61 -10.38 -0.94 -26.23
CA ASP A 61 -11.83 -0.77 -26.41
C ASP A 61 -12.56 -2.06 -26.84
N GLN A 62 -12.18 -3.18 -26.22
CA GLN A 62 -12.69 -4.51 -26.57
C GLN A 62 -13.79 -4.97 -25.59
N GLU A 63 -14.54 -5.98 -26.02
CA GLU A 63 -15.48 -6.69 -25.15
C GLU A 63 -14.74 -7.52 -24.10
N TRP A 64 -15.39 -7.68 -22.95
CA TRP A 64 -14.96 -8.49 -21.82
C TRP A 64 -16.03 -9.52 -21.48
N SER A 65 -15.70 -10.80 -21.63
CA SER A 65 -16.56 -11.92 -21.30
C SER A 65 -16.55 -12.22 -19.80
N LEU A 66 -17.74 -12.49 -19.27
CA LEU A 66 -17.98 -12.84 -17.88
C LEU A 66 -18.39 -14.31 -17.76
N PHE A 67 -17.86 -15.00 -16.77
CA PHE A 67 -17.97 -16.45 -16.64
C PHE A 67 -18.47 -16.87 -15.25
N ASP A 68 -19.21 -17.98 -15.21
CA ASP A 68 -19.50 -18.71 -13.97
C ASP A 68 -18.26 -19.53 -13.59
N PRO A 69 -17.67 -19.35 -12.40
CA PRO A 69 -16.47 -20.08 -11.98
C PRO A 69 -16.68 -21.60 -11.96
N ARG A 70 -17.91 -22.13 -11.91
CA ARG A 70 -18.18 -23.58 -12.03
C ARG A 70 -17.87 -24.12 -13.43
N VAL A 71 -17.93 -23.29 -14.46
CA VAL A 71 -17.72 -23.67 -15.87
C VAL A 71 -16.25 -23.50 -16.28
N VAL A 72 -15.52 -22.64 -15.56
CA VAL A 72 -14.09 -22.34 -15.76
C VAL A 72 -13.32 -22.38 -14.43
N PRO A 73 -13.38 -23.49 -13.66
CA PRO A 73 -12.81 -23.57 -12.32
C PRO A 73 -11.30 -23.32 -12.28
N GLU A 74 -10.60 -23.52 -13.40
CA GLU A 74 -9.17 -23.31 -13.52
C GLU A 74 -8.75 -21.83 -13.51
N PHE A 75 -9.64 -20.88 -13.78
CA PHE A 75 -9.26 -19.47 -13.97
C PHE A 75 -8.61 -18.84 -12.74
N THR A 76 -9.05 -19.20 -11.53
CA THR A 76 -8.50 -18.67 -10.27
C THR A 76 -7.05 -19.10 -10.06
N ASP A 77 -6.67 -20.25 -10.63
CA ASP A 77 -5.37 -20.89 -10.43
C ASP A 77 -4.40 -20.58 -11.59
N LEU A 78 -4.81 -19.72 -12.52
CA LEU A 78 -4.01 -19.31 -13.68
C LEU A 78 -3.76 -17.81 -13.62
N TYR A 79 -2.60 -17.36 -14.10
CA TYR A 79 -2.26 -15.94 -14.26
C TYR A 79 -1.38 -15.75 -15.51
N GLY A 80 -1.22 -14.51 -15.96
CA GLY A 80 -0.45 -14.13 -17.14
C GLY A 80 -0.88 -14.89 -18.40
N GLU A 81 0.10 -15.31 -19.22
CA GLU A 81 -0.16 -16.00 -20.50
C GLU A 81 -0.98 -17.29 -20.36
N ALA A 82 -0.86 -17.99 -19.22
CA ALA A 82 -1.65 -19.20 -18.98
C ALA A 82 -3.14 -18.87 -18.80
N PHE A 83 -3.44 -17.83 -18.02
CA PHE A 83 -4.80 -17.31 -17.89
C PHE A 83 -5.33 -16.77 -19.22
N GLU A 84 -4.54 -15.98 -19.93
CA GLU A 84 -4.95 -15.39 -21.22
C GLU A 84 -5.36 -16.47 -22.22
N ARG A 85 -4.57 -17.53 -22.38
CA ARG A 85 -4.91 -18.65 -23.27
C ARG A 85 -6.19 -19.36 -22.85
N ALA A 86 -6.34 -19.66 -21.56
CA ALA A 86 -7.54 -20.32 -21.04
C ALA A 86 -8.80 -19.45 -21.21
N TYR A 87 -8.68 -18.15 -20.96
CA TYR A 87 -9.74 -17.17 -21.12
C TYR A 87 -10.22 -17.09 -22.58
N LEU A 88 -9.30 -16.88 -23.52
CA LEU A 88 -9.62 -16.81 -24.95
C LEU A 88 -10.20 -18.12 -25.48
N GLN A 89 -9.72 -19.26 -24.99
CA GLN A 89 -10.27 -20.56 -25.33
C GLN A 89 -11.72 -20.72 -24.84
N ALA A 90 -12.02 -20.28 -23.62
CA ALA A 90 -13.38 -20.33 -23.08
C ALA A 90 -14.34 -19.39 -23.83
N GLU A 91 -13.86 -18.21 -24.25
CA GLU A 91 -14.62 -17.32 -25.15
C GLU A 91 -14.96 -18.02 -26.46
N ALA A 92 -13.97 -18.63 -27.12
CA ALA A 92 -14.16 -19.34 -28.39
C ALA A 92 -15.09 -20.56 -28.28
N GLN A 93 -15.17 -21.17 -27.10
CA GLN A 93 -16.06 -22.29 -26.79
C GLN A 93 -17.49 -21.83 -26.44
N GLY A 94 -17.77 -20.52 -26.36
CA GLY A 94 -19.08 -20.00 -25.99
C GLY A 94 -19.45 -20.25 -24.53
N LYS A 95 -18.47 -20.36 -23.63
CA LYS A 95 -18.70 -20.59 -22.18
C LYS A 95 -19.09 -19.33 -21.41
N ALA A 96 -19.01 -18.16 -22.04
CA ALA A 96 -19.33 -16.88 -21.41
C ALA A 96 -20.83 -16.79 -21.08
N VAL A 97 -21.15 -16.31 -19.88
CA VAL A 97 -22.53 -16.02 -19.46
C VAL A 97 -23.04 -14.76 -20.17
N LYS A 98 -22.18 -13.74 -20.28
CA LYS A 98 -22.43 -12.49 -21.00
C LYS A 98 -21.11 -11.83 -21.38
N ALA A 99 -21.13 -10.95 -22.38
CA ALA A 99 -20.04 -10.04 -22.70
C ALA A 99 -20.46 -8.59 -22.41
N VAL A 100 -19.52 -7.78 -21.94
CA VAL A 100 -19.72 -6.35 -21.66
C VAL A 100 -18.55 -5.54 -22.23
N PRO A 101 -18.76 -4.28 -22.65
CA PRO A 101 -17.65 -3.42 -23.04
C PRO A 101 -16.67 -3.21 -21.88
N ALA A 102 -15.39 -3.53 -22.05
CA ALA A 102 -14.40 -3.49 -20.98
C ALA A 102 -14.28 -2.08 -20.36
N ARG A 103 -14.30 -1.04 -21.19
CA ARG A 103 -14.28 0.37 -20.73
C ARG A 103 -15.48 0.73 -19.86
N LYS A 104 -16.66 0.17 -20.13
CA LYS A 104 -17.87 0.42 -19.35
C LYS A 104 -17.73 -0.19 -17.96
N LEU A 105 -17.24 -1.44 -17.87
CA LEU A 105 -16.97 -2.09 -16.59
C LEU A 105 -15.89 -1.34 -15.81
N TYR A 106 -14.80 -0.94 -16.45
CA TYR A 106 -13.73 -0.17 -15.81
C TYR A 106 -14.21 1.19 -15.29
N ALA A 107 -15.02 1.92 -16.06
CA ALA A 107 -15.63 3.17 -15.61
C ALA A 107 -16.54 2.96 -14.40
N ARG A 108 -17.25 1.83 -14.33
CA ARG A 108 -18.06 1.43 -13.18
C ARG A 108 -17.20 1.15 -11.94
N MET A 109 -16.07 0.44 -12.09
CA MET A 109 -15.11 0.23 -10.99
C MET A 109 -14.58 1.55 -10.43
N MET A 110 -14.22 2.49 -11.32
CA MET A 110 -13.77 3.83 -10.90
C MET A 110 -14.87 4.61 -10.18
N ARG A 111 -16.12 4.47 -10.60
CA ARG A 111 -17.27 5.10 -9.95
C ARG A 111 -17.45 4.57 -8.53
N THR A 112 -17.50 3.25 -8.36
CA THR A 112 -17.60 2.61 -7.03
C THR A 112 -16.48 3.10 -6.12
N LEU A 113 -15.25 3.16 -6.62
CA LEU A 113 -14.09 3.64 -5.85
C LEU A 113 -14.18 5.12 -5.48
N ALA A 114 -14.69 5.97 -6.37
CA ALA A 114 -14.89 7.39 -6.12
C ALA A 114 -15.99 7.65 -5.08
N GLU A 115 -17.10 6.91 -5.15
CA GLU A 115 -18.29 7.15 -4.36
C GLU A 115 -18.21 6.50 -2.96
N THR A 116 -17.57 5.33 -2.86
CA THR A 116 -17.57 4.52 -1.64
C THR A 116 -16.19 4.36 -0.99
N GLY A 117 -15.11 4.71 -1.69
CA GLY A 117 -13.74 4.40 -1.27
C GLY A 117 -13.39 2.90 -1.29
N ASN A 118 -14.26 2.05 -1.84
CA ASN A 118 -14.11 0.59 -1.95
C ASN A 118 -14.04 0.14 -3.41
N GLY A 119 -13.64 -1.10 -3.65
CA GLY A 119 -13.32 -1.58 -4.99
C GLY A 119 -11.87 -1.23 -5.35
N TRP A 120 -10.95 -1.45 -4.41
CA TRP A 120 -9.53 -1.16 -4.59
C TRP A 120 -8.95 -1.88 -5.81
N MET A 121 -7.95 -1.28 -6.43
CA MET A 121 -7.33 -1.85 -7.65
C MET A 121 -6.07 -2.63 -7.28
N THR A 122 -6.06 -3.92 -7.57
CA THR A 122 -4.91 -4.81 -7.34
C THR A 122 -4.66 -5.64 -8.59
N PHE A 123 -3.40 -5.81 -8.99
CA PHE A 123 -3.03 -6.33 -10.31
C PHE A 123 -2.47 -7.74 -10.22
N LYS A 124 -3.34 -8.73 -10.49
CA LYS A 124 -3.12 -10.17 -10.30
C LYS A 124 -1.81 -10.65 -10.91
N ASP A 125 -1.57 -10.31 -12.16
CA ASP A 125 -0.48 -10.92 -12.93
C ASP A 125 0.88 -10.39 -12.50
N LYS A 126 1.00 -9.09 -12.19
CA LYS A 126 2.25 -8.56 -11.64
C LYS A 126 2.51 -9.10 -10.22
N CYS A 127 1.47 -9.26 -9.40
CA CYS A 127 1.58 -9.88 -8.07
C CYS A 127 2.12 -11.32 -8.18
N ASN A 128 1.57 -12.13 -9.07
CA ASN A 128 1.98 -13.52 -9.25
C ASN A 128 3.33 -13.66 -9.98
N ARG A 129 3.59 -12.94 -11.08
CA ARG A 129 4.85 -13.04 -11.82
C ARG A 129 6.07 -12.61 -11.00
N ALA A 130 5.90 -11.60 -10.14
CA ALA A 130 7.00 -11.04 -9.35
C ALA A 130 7.00 -11.52 -7.89
N SER A 131 6.33 -12.64 -7.57
CA SER A 131 6.41 -13.23 -6.21
C SER A 131 7.45 -14.33 -6.17
N ASN A 132 8.20 -14.39 -5.07
CA ASN A 132 9.17 -15.44 -4.84
C ASN A 132 8.52 -16.83 -4.65
N GLN A 133 7.25 -16.89 -4.25
CA GLN A 133 6.56 -18.15 -3.90
C GLN A 133 5.91 -18.87 -5.10
N THR A 134 5.84 -18.22 -6.26
CA THR A 134 5.04 -18.66 -7.43
C THR A 134 5.88 -19.30 -8.55
N LEU A 135 7.07 -19.83 -8.23
CA LEU A 135 7.90 -20.51 -9.23
C LEU A 135 7.24 -21.80 -9.74
N ARG A 136 6.60 -22.56 -8.85
CA ARG A 136 5.95 -23.83 -9.19
C ARG A 136 4.53 -23.61 -9.69
N ALA A 137 4.15 -24.36 -10.73
CA ALA A 137 2.76 -24.47 -11.13
C ALA A 137 1.91 -24.97 -9.95
N GLY A 138 0.77 -24.31 -9.69
CA GLY A 138 -0.10 -24.56 -8.54
C GLY A 138 0.16 -23.66 -7.33
N ASN A 139 1.31 -22.99 -7.24
CA ASN A 139 1.52 -21.95 -6.25
C ASN A 139 1.01 -20.61 -6.80
N VAL A 140 -0.20 -20.22 -6.37
CA VAL A 140 -0.89 -19.02 -6.87
C VAL A 140 -1.27 -18.13 -5.70
N ILE A 141 -1.08 -16.83 -5.89
CA ILE A 141 -1.61 -15.79 -5.01
C ILE A 141 -3.01 -15.43 -5.54
N HIS A 142 -4.03 -15.84 -4.80
CA HIS A 142 -5.43 -15.65 -5.16
C HIS A 142 -5.98 -14.27 -4.73
N LEU A 143 -5.37 -13.64 -3.72
CA LEU A 143 -5.76 -12.34 -3.19
C LEU A 143 -4.61 -11.71 -2.40
N SER A 144 -4.78 -10.42 -2.07
CA SER A 144 -3.98 -9.75 -1.05
C SER A 144 -4.71 -9.78 0.31
N ASN A 145 -4.09 -9.26 1.38
CA ASN A 145 -4.73 -9.09 2.70
C ASN A 145 -5.67 -7.86 2.78
N LEU A 146 -6.15 -7.54 3.99
CA LEU A 146 -7.02 -6.38 4.28
C LEU A 146 -6.44 -5.03 3.84
N CYS A 147 -5.12 -4.86 3.90
CA CYS A 147 -4.46 -3.57 3.64
C CYS A 147 -3.69 -3.54 2.31
N THR A 148 -3.86 -4.56 1.47
CA THR A 148 -3.32 -4.68 0.11
C THR A 148 -1.79 -4.78 -0.02
N GLU A 149 -1.03 -4.98 1.06
CA GLU A 149 0.44 -5.08 1.02
C GLU A 149 0.99 -6.51 0.99
N ILE A 150 0.20 -7.50 1.41
CA ILE A 150 0.65 -8.90 1.58
C ILE A 150 0.22 -9.76 0.40
N LEU A 151 1.19 -10.43 -0.19
CA LEU A 151 1.02 -11.23 -1.41
C LEU A 151 1.64 -12.62 -1.20
N GLU A 152 0.88 -13.47 -0.51
CA GLU A 152 1.29 -14.81 -0.13
C GLU A 152 0.40 -15.86 -0.79
N VAL A 153 0.96 -17.02 -1.10
CA VAL A 153 0.20 -18.14 -1.67
C VAL A 153 -0.81 -18.67 -0.66
N THR A 154 -1.98 -19.05 -1.14
CA THR A 154 -3.06 -19.62 -0.33
C THR A 154 -3.64 -20.84 -1.01
N SER A 155 -4.19 -21.76 -0.23
CA SER A 155 -4.91 -22.94 -0.73
C SER A 155 -5.94 -23.40 0.28
N ALA A 156 -6.69 -24.47 -0.04
CA ALA A 156 -7.56 -25.13 0.93
C ALA A 156 -6.81 -25.62 2.18
N GLU A 157 -5.50 -25.87 2.06
CA GLU A 157 -4.67 -26.39 3.14
C GLU A 157 -3.82 -25.32 3.84
N GLU A 158 -3.68 -24.13 3.25
CA GLU A 158 -2.76 -23.09 3.70
C GLU A 158 -3.44 -21.72 3.73
N THR A 159 -3.46 -21.14 4.92
CA THR A 159 -3.88 -19.76 5.14
C THR A 159 -2.65 -18.90 5.39
N ALA A 160 -2.45 -17.87 4.58
CA ALA A 160 -1.37 -16.90 4.73
C ALA A 160 -1.42 -16.15 6.07
N VAL A 161 -0.27 -15.76 6.62
CA VAL A 161 -0.16 -15.08 7.92
C VAL A 161 0.87 -13.96 7.85
N CYS A 162 0.41 -12.75 8.17
CA CYS A 162 1.22 -11.54 8.09
C CYS A 162 2.00 -11.32 9.41
N ASN A 163 3.33 -11.52 9.41
CA ASN A 163 4.20 -11.21 10.54
C ASN A 163 4.88 -9.85 10.30
N LEU A 164 4.32 -8.77 10.86
CA LEU A 164 4.65 -7.40 10.45
C LEU A 164 5.55 -6.64 11.44
N GLY A 165 6.43 -5.80 10.90
CA GLY A 165 7.23 -4.81 11.63
C GLY A 165 7.51 -3.60 10.75
N SER A 166 7.87 -2.45 11.32
CA SER A 166 8.19 -1.26 10.52
C SER A 166 9.36 -0.47 11.09
N ILE A 167 10.29 -0.10 10.20
CA ILE A 167 11.44 0.75 10.53
C ILE A 167 11.00 2.21 10.52
N ASN A 168 11.28 2.94 11.60
CA ASN A 168 11.16 4.40 11.60
C ASN A 168 12.37 5.02 10.90
N LEU A 169 12.24 5.31 9.60
CA LEU A 169 13.30 5.90 8.77
C LEU A 169 13.75 7.26 9.31
N GLY A 170 12.88 7.92 10.06
CA GLY A 170 13.20 9.17 10.70
C GLY A 170 14.32 9.05 11.76
N ASN A 171 14.67 7.87 12.23
CA ASN A 171 15.75 7.71 13.20
C ASN A 171 17.11 7.40 12.54
N HIS A 172 17.18 7.42 11.21
CA HIS A 172 18.35 7.03 10.40
C HIS A 172 18.99 8.22 9.69
N LEU A 173 19.06 9.36 10.38
CA LEU A 173 19.90 10.47 9.96
C LEU A 173 21.08 10.62 10.92
N ASP A 174 22.25 10.89 10.37
CA ASP A 174 23.46 11.16 11.13
C ASP A 174 23.47 12.60 11.70
N GLU A 175 24.56 12.95 12.38
CA GLU A 175 24.75 14.28 12.97
C GLU A 175 24.86 15.42 11.94
N HIS A 176 25.13 15.10 10.67
CA HIS A 176 25.20 16.05 9.56
C HIS A 176 23.86 16.18 8.81
N GLY A 177 22.86 15.36 9.15
CA GLY A 177 21.57 15.31 8.48
C GLY A 177 21.59 14.49 7.19
N ASP A 178 22.61 13.67 6.97
CA ASP A 178 22.67 12.69 5.91
C ASP A 178 22.05 11.36 6.33
N PHE A 179 21.58 10.59 5.34
CA PHE A 179 20.88 9.35 5.61
C PHE A 179 21.90 8.25 5.94
N ASP A 180 21.81 7.69 7.13
CA ASP A 180 22.73 6.71 7.68
C ASP A 180 22.32 5.29 7.26
N PHE A 181 22.93 4.83 6.17
CA PHE A 181 22.67 3.50 5.60
C PHE A 181 23.26 2.36 6.44
N ASP A 182 24.32 2.62 7.22
CA ASP A 182 24.94 1.61 8.07
C ASP A 182 24.04 1.33 9.28
N LYS A 183 23.53 2.37 9.92
CA LYS A 183 22.51 2.23 10.99
C LYS A 183 21.23 1.61 10.48
N LEU A 184 20.81 1.92 9.25
CA LEU A 184 19.67 1.25 8.62
C LEU A 184 19.93 -0.24 8.49
N ALA A 185 21.11 -0.64 8.02
CA ALA A 185 21.49 -2.05 7.90
C ALA A 185 21.43 -2.79 9.24
N GLU A 186 21.97 -2.21 10.31
CA GLU A 186 21.88 -2.78 11.67
C GLU A 186 20.43 -2.97 12.12
N THR A 187 19.59 -1.96 11.87
CA THR A 187 18.17 -1.99 12.24
C THR A 187 17.40 -3.07 11.47
N VAL A 188 17.66 -3.20 10.17
CA VAL A 188 17.05 -4.24 9.31
C VAL A 188 17.45 -5.64 9.79
N ARG A 189 18.74 -5.87 10.06
CA ARG A 189 19.23 -7.17 10.57
C ARG A 189 18.54 -7.57 11.86
N LEU A 190 18.40 -6.63 12.80
CA LEU A 190 17.70 -6.88 14.05
C LEU A 190 16.21 -7.18 13.82
N ALA A 191 15.54 -6.37 13.00
CA ALA A 191 14.11 -6.51 12.74
C ALA A 191 13.77 -7.85 12.08
N VAL A 192 14.54 -8.29 11.08
CA VAL A 192 14.31 -9.59 10.41
C VAL A 192 14.48 -10.76 11.38
N ARG A 193 15.50 -10.73 12.25
CA ARG A 193 15.70 -11.76 13.28
C ARG A 193 14.55 -11.79 14.30
N GLN A 194 13.99 -10.64 14.65
CA GLN A 194 12.81 -10.56 15.51
C GLN A 194 11.56 -11.12 14.82
N LEU A 195 11.32 -10.75 13.56
CA LEU A 195 10.17 -11.23 12.78
C LEU A 195 10.23 -12.74 12.53
N ASP A 196 11.40 -13.31 12.21
CA ASP A 196 11.55 -14.78 12.09
C ASP A 196 11.19 -15.49 13.40
N ARG A 197 11.56 -14.89 14.55
CA ARG A 197 11.24 -15.46 15.87
C ARG A 197 9.74 -15.38 16.19
N VAL A 198 9.03 -14.36 15.71
CA VAL A 198 7.57 -14.24 15.89
C VAL A 198 6.85 -15.46 15.31
N ILE A 199 7.29 -15.98 14.16
CA ILE A 199 6.69 -17.16 13.52
C ILE A 199 6.66 -18.37 14.48
N ASP A 200 7.72 -18.58 15.26
CA ASP A 200 7.82 -19.72 16.17
C ASP A 200 7.07 -19.50 17.50
N LEU A 201 6.95 -18.24 17.93
CA LEU A 201 6.29 -17.87 19.19
C LEU A 201 4.78 -17.64 19.05
N ASN A 202 4.30 -17.37 17.83
CA ASN A 202 2.92 -16.99 17.59
C ASN A 202 1.94 -18.12 17.94
N PHE A 203 0.80 -17.74 18.51
CA PHE A 203 -0.33 -18.65 18.70
C PHE A 203 -1.20 -18.64 17.44
N TYR A 204 -1.34 -19.79 16.79
CA TYR A 204 -2.15 -19.94 15.58
C TYR A 204 -3.55 -20.45 15.93
N PRO A 205 -4.62 -19.68 15.65
CA PRO A 205 -5.98 -20.07 16.00
C PRO A 205 -6.53 -21.19 15.10
N ILE A 206 -5.97 -21.37 13.91
CA ILE A 206 -6.35 -22.42 12.94
C ILE A 206 -5.10 -23.12 12.39
N GLU A 207 -5.21 -24.42 12.13
CA GLU A 207 -4.05 -25.24 11.73
C GLU A 207 -3.53 -24.90 10.32
N THR A 208 -4.41 -24.51 9.40
CA THR A 208 -4.01 -24.09 8.05
C THR A 208 -3.11 -22.86 8.07
N ALA A 209 -3.31 -21.95 9.04
CA ALA A 209 -2.45 -20.79 9.26
C ALA A 209 -1.09 -21.19 9.82
N ARG A 210 -1.07 -22.12 10.80
CA ARG A 210 0.18 -22.66 11.35
C ARG A 210 1.01 -23.35 10.27
N ARG A 211 0.37 -24.20 9.45
CA ARG A 211 1.00 -24.93 8.36
C ARG A 211 1.62 -23.99 7.34
N GLY A 212 0.83 -23.04 6.82
CA GLY A 212 1.31 -22.05 5.85
C GLY A 212 2.50 -21.25 6.37
N ASN A 213 2.40 -20.71 7.59
CA ASN A 213 3.46 -19.87 8.15
C ASN A 213 4.75 -20.65 8.45
N LEU A 214 4.67 -21.90 8.94
CA LEU A 214 5.87 -22.71 9.20
C LEU A 214 6.54 -23.22 7.91
N ARG A 215 5.75 -23.47 6.84
CA ARG A 215 6.24 -23.94 5.54
C ARG A 215 6.99 -22.85 4.77
N TRP A 216 6.41 -21.66 4.72
CA TRP A 216 6.91 -20.54 3.91
C TRP A 216 7.74 -19.53 4.72
N ARG A 217 7.47 -19.42 6.02
CA ARG A 217 8.09 -18.45 6.93
C ARG A 217 8.12 -17.00 6.41
N PRO A 218 7.04 -16.47 5.81
CA PRO A 218 7.04 -15.10 5.31
C PRO A 218 7.08 -14.08 6.46
N VAL A 219 7.71 -12.95 6.23
CA VAL A 219 7.65 -11.78 7.10
C VAL A 219 7.37 -10.52 6.26
N GLY A 220 6.83 -9.49 6.90
CA GLY A 220 6.53 -8.20 6.28
C GLY A 220 7.22 -7.07 7.03
N LEU A 221 8.47 -6.78 6.65
CA LEU A 221 9.20 -5.61 7.12
C LEU A 221 8.84 -4.42 6.24
N GLY A 222 8.11 -3.47 6.83
CA GLY A 222 7.78 -2.19 6.24
C GLY A 222 8.66 -1.06 6.76
N CYS A 223 8.25 0.16 6.44
CA CYS A 223 8.86 1.36 6.97
C CYS A 223 7.82 2.48 7.18
N MET A 224 8.16 3.40 8.06
CA MET A 224 7.39 4.61 8.37
C MET A 224 8.32 5.81 8.47
N GLY A 225 7.75 7.01 8.39
CA GLY A 225 8.50 8.26 8.54
C GLY A 225 9.37 8.64 7.34
N LEU A 226 9.02 8.20 6.12
CA LEU A 226 9.73 8.66 4.91
C LEU A 226 9.62 10.19 4.75
N GLN A 227 8.43 10.73 5.01
CA GLN A 227 8.19 12.17 4.96
C GLN A 227 9.03 12.94 6.00
N ASP A 228 9.32 12.37 7.17
CA ASP A 228 10.23 12.95 8.17
C ASP A 228 11.67 13.09 7.67
N VAL A 229 12.13 12.12 6.87
CA VAL A 229 13.45 12.16 6.22
C VAL A 229 13.47 13.32 5.22
N PHE A 230 12.44 13.41 4.37
CA PHE A 230 12.36 14.46 3.36
C PHE A 230 12.26 15.86 3.97
N PHE A 231 11.54 16.05 5.09
CA PHE A 231 11.54 17.34 5.79
C PHE A 231 12.90 17.75 6.30
N ARG A 232 13.62 16.83 6.97
CA ARG A 232 14.95 17.16 7.51
C ARG A 232 15.99 17.40 6.44
N LYS A 233 15.88 16.72 5.30
CA LYS A 233 16.75 16.96 4.13
C LYS A 233 16.25 18.08 3.23
N ARG A 234 15.13 18.74 3.57
CA ARG A 234 14.46 19.78 2.78
C ARG A 234 14.23 19.36 1.33
N LEU A 235 13.82 18.10 1.13
CA LEU A 235 13.53 17.55 -0.19
C LEU A 235 12.02 17.64 -0.46
N PRO A 236 11.59 18.27 -1.56
CA PRO A 236 10.23 18.10 -2.05
C PRO A 236 9.94 16.63 -2.35
N PHE A 237 8.77 16.16 -1.95
CA PHE A 237 8.41 14.74 -2.04
C PHE A 237 8.50 14.19 -3.46
N ASP A 238 8.14 14.99 -4.47
CA ASP A 238 8.15 14.64 -5.88
C ASP A 238 9.45 15.03 -6.61
N SER A 239 10.50 15.46 -5.89
CA SER A 239 11.79 15.76 -6.50
C SER A 239 12.55 14.48 -6.89
N ASP A 240 13.38 14.57 -7.93
CA ASP A 240 14.24 13.46 -8.36
C ASP A 240 15.17 12.98 -7.23
N ALA A 241 15.66 13.90 -6.39
CA ALA A 241 16.48 13.58 -5.22
C ALA A 241 15.70 12.78 -4.16
N ALA A 242 14.45 13.14 -3.87
CA ALA A 242 13.59 12.38 -2.96
C ALA A 242 13.28 10.99 -3.52
N ARG A 243 12.98 10.90 -4.82
CA ARG A 243 12.72 9.66 -5.53
C ARG A 243 13.93 8.72 -5.50
N ALA A 244 15.13 9.22 -5.83
CA ALA A 244 16.37 8.46 -5.78
C ALA A 244 16.71 7.99 -4.37
N LEU A 245 16.53 8.84 -3.36
CA LEU A 245 16.74 8.45 -1.95
C LEU A 245 15.74 7.37 -1.52
N SER A 246 14.47 7.50 -1.89
CA SER A 246 13.44 6.49 -1.59
C SER A 246 13.77 5.12 -2.19
N ALA A 247 14.20 5.10 -3.45
CA ALA A 247 14.63 3.87 -4.12
C ALA A 247 15.87 3.25 -3.43
N LYS A 248 16.87 4.06 -3.11
CA LYS A 248 18.10 3.62 -2.41
C LYS A 248 17.81 3.05 -1.01
N ILE A 249 16.87 3.65 -0.27
CA ILE A 249 16.41 3.12 1.01
C ILE A 249 15.76 1.75 0.84
N ALA A 250 14.87 1.60 -0.15
CA ALA A 250 14.21 0.31 -0.41
C ALA A 250 15.21 -0.77 -0.82
N GLU A 251 16.17 -0.44 -1.70
CA GLU A 251 17.27 -1.33 -2.10
C GLU A 251 18.09 -1.80 -0.88
N ALA A 252 18.48 -0.87 -0.01
CA ALA A 252 19.26 -1.19 1.20
C ALA A 252 18.48 -2.08 2.17
N ILE A 253 17.19 -1.81 2.40
CA ILE A 253 16.33 -2.64 3.24
C ILE A 253 16.25 -4.05 2.67
N TYR A 254 15.99 -4.20 1.37
CA TYR A 254 15.86 -5.50 0.73
C TYR A 254 17.17 -6.30 0.77
N TYR A 255 18.29 -5.65 0.46
CA TYR A 255 19.61 -6.28 0.50
C TYR A 255 19.90 -6.86 1.89
N HIS A 256 19.77 -6.03 2.93
CA HIS A 256 20.10 -6.46 4.29
C HIS A 256 19.09 -7.46 4.84
N ALA A 257 17.83 -7.41 4.40
CA ALA A 257 16.85 -8.43 4.77
C ALA A 257 17.20 -9.80 4.18
N LEU A 258 17.55 -9.85 2.89
CA LEU A 258 18.01 -11.08 2.22
C LEU A 258 19.30 -11.62 2.84
N GLU A 259 20.29 -10.75 3.08
CA GLU A 259 21.54 -11.10 3.74
C GLU A 259 21.28 -11.76 5.11
N THR A 260 20.43 -11.13 5.93
CA THR A 260 20.07 -11.65 7.27
C THR A 260 19.30 -12.96 7.18
N SER A 261 18.35 -13.07 6.24
CA SER A 261 17.58 -14.30 6.02
C SER A 261 18.47 -15.45 5.56
N CYS A 262 19.52 -15.16 4.77
CA CYS A 262 20.53 -16.13 4.37
C CYS A 262 21.42 -16.57 5.55
N GLU A 263 21.85 -15.64 6.41
CA GLU A 263 22.56 -15.97 7.66
C GLU A 263 21.71 -16.85 8.58
N LEU A 264 20.43 -16.50 8.78
CA LEU A 264 19.51 -17.32 9.55
C LEU A 264 19.30 -18.70 8.93
N ALA A 265 19.35 -18.83 7.61
CA ALA A 265 19.29 -20.13 6.94
C ALA A 265 20.51 -20.99 7.24
N GLN A 266 21.70 -20.40 7.34
CA GLN A 266 22.92 -21.10 7.76
C GLN A 266 22.85 -21.52 9.24
N GLU A 267 22.33 -20.64 10.10
CA GLU A 267 22.22 -20.88 11.55
C GLU A 267 21.14 -21.91 11.92
N ARG A 268 19.98 -21.87 11.23
CA ARG A 268 18.74 -22.56 11.65
C ARG A 268 18.12 -23.44 10.56
N GLY A 269 18.74 -23.50 9.39
CA GLY A 269 18.17 -24.10 8.19
C GLY A 269 17.27 -23.15 7.41
N ARG A 270 17.27 -23.29 6.08
CA ARG A 270 16.33 -22.61 5.17
C ARG A 270 14.87 -23.01 5.41
N HIS A 271 13.92 -22.19 4.99
CA HIS A 271 12.50 -22.56 5.09
C HIS A 271 12.18 -23.82 4.25
N PRO A 272 11.19 -24.65 4.67
CA PRO A 272 10.88 -25.92 4.00
C PRO A 272 10.65 -25.82 2.49
N SER A 273 9.94 -24.79 2.02
CA SER A 273 9.64 -24.62 0.59
C SER A 273 10.72 -23.91 -0.23
N PHE A 274 11.95 -23.76 0.24
CA PHE A 274 12.95 -22.94 -0.48
C PHE A 274 13.16 -23.40 -1.93
N ALA A 275 13.21 -24.71 -2.19
CA ALA A 275 13.38 -25.28 -3.53
C ALA A 275 12.22 -25.00 -4.51
N ASP A 276 11.12 -24.44 -4.00
CA ASP A 276 9.94 -24.03 -4.77
C ASP A 276 9.90 -22.50 -4.98
N THR A 277 10.98 -21.79 -4.64
CA THR A 277 11.07 -20.34 -4.76
C THR A 277 11.97 -19.90 -5.91
N ARG A 278 11.68 -18.72 -6.47
CA ARG A 278 12.51 -18.08 -7.51
C ARG A 278 13.95 -17.82 -7.03
N ALA A 279 14.10 -17.46 -5.76
CA ALA A 279 15.39 -17.26 -5.11
C ALA A 279 16.27 -18.53 -5.10
N ALA A 280 15.69 -19.73 -5.15
CA ALA A 280 16.47 -20.96 -5.27
C ALA A 280 17.11 -21.15 -6.65
N SER A 281 16.51 -20.60 -7.70
CA SER A 281 17.15 -20.45 -9.03
C SER A 281 18.00 -19.19 -9.15
N GLY A 282 18.12 -18.42 -8.06
CA GLY A 282 18.85 -17.16 -8.05
C GLY A 282 18.10 -15.99 -8.65
N GLU A 283 16.79 -16.06 -8.91
CA GLU A 283 16.00 -14.89 -9.36
C GLU A 283 15.54 -14.10 -8.12
N LEU A 284 15.85 -12.81 -8.07
CA LEU A 284 15.50 -11.88 -7.00
C LEU A 284 14.45 -10.86 -7.47
N GLN A 285 13.92 -10.06 -6.54
CA GLN A 285 12.77 -9.20 -6.81
C GLN A 285 12.99 -8.23 -7.97
N PHE A 286 14.16 -7.58 -8.06
CA PHE A 286 14.44 -6.60 -9.11
C PHE A 286 14.56 -7.23 -10.50
N ASP A 287 14.91 -8.52 -10.59
CA ASP A 287 14.98 -9.25 -11.86
C ASP A 287 13.57 -9.35 -12.49
N ALA A 288 12.55 -9.62 -11.67
CA ALA A 288 11.14 -9.65 -12.08
C ALA A 288 10.56 -8.26 -12.46
N TRP A 289 11.37 -7.20 -12.31
CA TRP A 289 11.07 -5.84 -12.73
C TRP A 289 11.99 -5.34 -13.84
N GLY A 290 12.98 -6.14 -14.28
CA GLY A 290 13.97 -5.72 -15.25
C GLY A 290 14.86 -4.57 -14.75
N VAL A 291 15.03 -4.45 -13.44
CA VAL A 291 15.85 -3.40 -12.81
C VAL A 291 17.23 -3.96 -12.50
N VAL A 292 18.26 -3.22 -12.90
CA VAL A 292 19.66 -3.54 -12.58
C VAL A 292 20.08 -2.67 -11.39
N PRO A 293 20.41 -3.27 -10.23
CA PRO A 293 20.90 -2.54 -9.07
C PRO A 293 22.23 -1.85 -9.34
N ALA A 294 22.55 -0.78 -8.58
CA ALA A 294 23.76 0.02 -8.81
C ALA A 294 25.05 -0.76 -8.51
N ASP A 295 25.05 -1.58 -7.45
CA ASP A 295 26.21 -2.39 -7.04
C ASP A 295 26.02 -3.86 -7.45
N GLY A 296 26.13 -4.13 -8.75
CA GLY A 296 25.89 -5.47 -9.29
C GLY A 296 26.81 -6.54 -8.69
N ALA A 297 28.07 -6.23 -8.38
CA ALA A 297 29.02 -7.19 -7.82
C ALA A 297 28.60 -7.65 -6.41
N ARG A 298 28.15 -6.72 -5.57
CA ARG A 298 27.62 -7.03 -4.23
C ARG A 298 26.36 -7.89 -4.30
N TRP A 299 25.46 -7.59 -5.24
CA TRP A 299 24.25 -8.39 -5.44
C TRP A 299 24.54 -9.80 -5.98
N GLU A 300 25.48 -9.97 -6.90
CA GLU A 300 25.88 -11.30 -7.39
C GLU A 300 26.55 -12.14 -6.29
N ALA A 301 27.37 -11.52 -5.43
CA ALA A 301 27.92 -12.21 -4.27
C ALA A 301 26.83 -12.71 -3.30
N LEU A 302 25.82 -11.87 -3.02
CA LEU A 302 24.68 -12.26 -2.19
C LEU A 302 23.83 -13.35 -2.88
N ARG A 303 23.57 -13.22 -4.18
CA ARG A 303 22.84 -14.21 -4.99
C ARG A 303 23.52 -15.59 -4.90
N GLY A 304 24.84 -15.65 -5.05
CA GLY A 304 25.61 -16.88 -4.90
C GLY A 304 25.45 -17.51 -3.51
N ARG A 305 25.50 -16.70 -2.44
CA ARG A 305 25.24 -17.18 -1.07
C ARG A 305 23.81 -17.70 -0.89
N ILE A 306 22.82 -17.01 -1.44
CA ILE A 306 21.41 -17.42 -1.36
C ILE A 306 21.19 -18.78 -2.06
N VAL A 307 21.75 -18.97 -3.26
CA VAL A 307 21.64 -20.26 -3.97
C VAL A 307 22.33 -21.37 -3.17
N GLN A 308 23.50 -21.09 -2.58
CA GLN A 308 24.26 -22.07 -1.81
C GLN A 308 23.61 -22.47 -0.48
N HIS A 309 23.12 -21.49 0.29
CA HIS A 309 22.69 -21.69 1.68
C HIS A 309 21.17 -21.64 1.87
N GLY A 310 20.46 -21.02 0.94
CA GLY A 310 19.04 -20.74 1.01
C GLY A 310 18.69 -19.50 1.83
N LEU A 311 17.38 -19.30 2.00
CA LEU A 311 16.78 -18.24 2.81
C LEU A 311 15.96 -18.85 3.95
N ARG A 312 15.93 -18.18 5.10
CA ARG A 312 15.08 -18.56 6.23
C ARG A 312 13.63 -18.14 6.02
N ASN A 313 13.40 -17.09 5.23
CA ASN A 313 12.09 -16.49 4.99
C ASN A 313 11.83 -16.41 3.48
N SER A 314 10.64 -16.83 3.03
CA SER A 314 10.30 -16.81 1.59
C SER A 314 9.99 -15.42 1.04
N LEU A 315 9.45 -14.54 1.88
CA LEU A 315 9.14 -13.13 1.58
C LEU A 315 9.53 -12.30 2.80
N MET A 316 9.97 -11.06 2.59
CA MET A 316 10.53 -10.24 3.67
C MET A 316 9.99 -8.83 3.74
N ILE A 317 9.65 -8.19 2.63
CA ILE A 317 9.38 -6.76 2.57
C ILE A 317 7.92 -6.52 2.16
N ALA A 318 7.17 -5.87 3.07
CA ALA A 318 5.80 -5.44 2.82
C ALA A 318 5.55 -4.12 3.57
N ILE A 319 5.14 -3.07 2.87
CA ILE A 319 4.91 -1.77 3.50
C ILE A 319 3.42 -1.65 3.84
N ALA A 320 3.08 -2.02 5.08
CA ALA A 320 1.74 -1.91 5.63
C ALA A 320 1.41 -0.49 6.12
N PRO A 321 0.12 -0.15 6.35
CA PRO A 321 -0.25 1.10 6.99
C PRO A 321 0.23 1.11 8.44
N THR A 322 0.80 2.24 8.87
CA THR A 322 1.45 2.35 10.19
C THR A 322 0.74 3.31 11.14
N ALA A 323 -0.55 3.61 10.93
CA ALA A 323 -1.29 4.66 11.64
C ALA A 323 -1.03 4.69 13.16
N THR A 324 -1.30 3.59 13.86
CA THR A 324 -1.12 3.53 15.32
C THR A 324 0.35 3.61 15.74
N ILE A 325 1.24 2.84 15.09
CA ILE A 325 2.65 2.76 15.50
C ILE A 325 3.46 4.01 15.13
N ALA A 326 3.09 4.72 14.06
CA ALA A 326 3.68 6.00 13.69
C ALA A 326 3.27 7.10 14.67
N SER A 327 2.01 7.11 15.10
CA SER A 327 1.55 7.99 16.18
C SER A 327 2.28 7.74 17.50
N ILE A 328 2.48 6.46 17.89
CA ILE A 328 3.27 6.08 19.07
C ILE A 328 4.74 6.53 18.92
N ALA A 329 5.34 6.30 17.75
CA ALA A 329 6.72 6.68 17.46
C ALA A 329 6.91 8.19 17.23
N GLY A 330 5.82 8.94 17.06
CA GLY A 330 5.84 10.38 16.78
C GLY A 330 6.41 10.74 15.40
N CYS A 331 6.22 9.90 14.39
CA CYS A 331 6.62 10.11 12.99
C CYS A 331 5.42 10.06 12.04
N TYR A 332 5.64 10.39 10.77
CA TYR A 332 4.62 10.26 9.73
C TYR A 332 4.41 8.79 9.32
N GLU A 333 3.22 8.52 8.80
CA GLU A 333 2.81 7.17 8.42
C GLU A 333 3.53 6.69 7.15
N CYS A 334 3.89 5.40 7.14
CA CYS A 334 4.26 4.66 5.94
C CYS A 334 5.34 5.39 5.11
N VAL A 335 5.19 5.31 3.79
CA VAL A 335 6.00 5.97 2.76
C VAL A 335 5.19 7.01 1.99
N GLU A 336 4.15 7.56 2.63
CA GLU A 336 3.21 8.50 2.01
C GLU A 336 3.58 9.95 2.32
N PRO A 337 3.19 10.90 1.44
CA PRO A 337 3.30 12.31 1.77
C PRO A 337 2.34 12.69 2.89
N GLN A 338 2.67 13.75 3.64
CA GLN A 338 1.77 14.27 4.66
C GLN A 338 0.41 14.69 4.06
N VAL A 339 -0.69 14.32 4.71
CA VAL A 339 -2.03 14.71 4.25
C VAL A 339 -2.30 16.21 4.49
N SER A 340 -1.79 16.76 5.59
CA SER A 340 -1.91 18.18 5.92
C SER A 340 -0.75 18.64 6.81
N ASN A 341 -0.39 19.94 6.75
CA ASN A 341 0.47 20.55 7.78
C ASN A 341 -0.30 20.93 9.05
N LEU A 342 -1.59 20.67 9.12
CA LEU A 342 -2.45 20.95 10.27
C LEU A 342 -3.25 19.70 10.61
N PHE A 343 -3.08 19.19 11.82
CA PHE A 343 -3.74 17.97 12.27
C PHE A 343 -4.40 18.16 13.64
N LYS A 344 -5.45 17.38 13.89
CA LYS A 344 -6.24 17.43 15.12
C LYS A 344 -5.73 16.34 16.05
N ARG A 345 -5.28 16.72 17.24
CA ARG A 345 -4.88 15.79 18.29
C ARG A 345 -5.92 15.79 19.40
N GLU A 346 -6.57 14.65 19.57
CA GLU A 346 -7.54 14.44 20.65
C GLU A 346 -6.79 14.10 21.93
N THR A 347 -7.15 14.76 23.03
CA THR A 347 -6.60 14.51 24.36
C THR A 347 -7.71 14.47 25.38
N LEU A 348 -7.42 13.98 26.60
CA LEU A 348 -8.38 13.99 27.71
C LEU A 348 -8.90 15.39 28.06
N SER A 349 -8.16 16.45 27.72
CA SER A 349 -8.51 17.84 28.00
C SER A 349 -9.19 18.53 26.80
N GLY A 350 -9.53 17.78 25.75
CA GLY A 350 -10.16 18.28 24.53
C GLY A 350 -9.27 18.16 23.29
N ASP A 351 -9.74 18.78 22.22
CA ASP A 351 -9.15 18.69 20.89
C ASP A 351 -8.22 19.86 20.60
N PHE A 352 -6.99 19.56 20.21
CA PHE A 352 -5.98 20.56 19.92
C PHE A 352 -5.55 20.48 18.46
N LEU A 353 -5.61 21.62 17.76
CA LEU A 353 -5.01 21.75 16.45
C LEU A 353 -3.50 21.91 16.58
N GLN A 354 -2.75 21.03 15.93
CA GLN A 354 -1.30 21.02 15.90
C GLN A 354 -0.81 21.26 14.47
N VAL A 355 0.14 22.18 14.32
CA VAL A 355 0.83 22.40 13.04
C VAL A 355 2.05 21.47 12.98
N ASN A 356 2.40 21.02 11.78
CA ASN A 356 3.60 20.25 11.48
C ASN A 356 4.82 20.86 12.20
N ARG A 357 5.45 20.04 13.06
CA ARG A 357 6.59 20.44 13.90
C ARG A 357 7.80 20.89 13.08
N TYR A 358 8.04 20.29 11.91
CA TYR A 358 9.14 20.64 11.02
C TYR A 358 8.89 22.02 10.41
N LEU A 359 7.67 22.27 9.91
CA LEU A 359 7.27 23.57 9.38
C LEU A 359 7.36 24.67 10.45
N VAL A 360 6.90 24.38 11.68
CA VAL A 360 7.03 25.30 12.82
C VAL A 360 8.49 25.66 13.07
N GLY A 361 9.40 24.68 13.03
CA GLY A 361 10.83 24.90 13.19
C GLY A 361 11.40 25.85 12.14
N GLU A 362 11.08 25.61 10.87
CA GLU A 362 11.50 26.46 9.74
C GLU A 362 10.95 27.88 9.85
N LEU A 363 9.65 28.03 10.14
CA LEU A 363 9.03 29.35 10.30
C LEU A 363 9.61 30.12 11.49
N LYS A 364 9.99 29.45 12.58
CA LYS A 364 10.68 30.08 13.71
C LYS A 364 12.07 30.58 13.32
N GLN A 365 12.85 29.78 12.58
CA GLN A 365 14.18 30.19 12.10
C GLN A 365 14.10 31.40 11.18
N LEU A 366 13.04 31.51 10.38
CA LEU A 366 12.77 32.65 9.50
C LEU A 366 12.14 33.86 10.21
N GLY A 367 11.82 33.77 11.50
CA GLY A 367 11.08 34.82 12.23
C GLY A 367 9.63 35.00 11.77
N LEU A 368 9.08 34.03 11.03
CA LEU A 368 7.73 34.06 10.44
C LEU A 368 6.68 33.38 11.33
N TRP A 369 7.08 32.76 12.44
CA TRP A 369 6.16 32.07 13.35
C TRP A 369 5.39 33.03 14.26
N THR A 370 4.42 33.76 13.69
CA THR A 370 3.57 34.74 14.41
C THR A 370 2.15 34.21 14.66
N ALA A 371 1.32 34.97 15.40
CA ALA A 371 -0.10 34.63 15.56
C ALA A 371 -0.84 34.65 14.22
N GLU A 372 -0.57 35.68 13.42
CA GLU A 372 -1.16 35.89 12.09
C GLU A 372 -0.80 34.74 11.15
N MET A 373 0.46 34.30 11.15
CA MET A 373 0.90 33.16 10.34
C MET A 373 0.20 31.85 10.76
N ARG A 374 0.08 31.61 12.08
CA ARG A 374 -0.64 30.43 12.59
C ARG A 374 -2.10 30.42 12.15
N ASP A 375 -2.77 31.57 12.22
CA ASP A 375 -4.18 31.67 11.84
C ASP A 375 -4.36 31.58 10.33
N ALA A 376 -3.41 32.10 9.54
CA ALA A 376 -3.39 31.92 8.08
C ALA A 376 -3.27 30.44 7.68
N ILE A 377 -2.39 29.67 8.33
CA ILE A 377 -2.23 28.22 8.10
C ILE A 377 -3.52 27.47 8.48
N LYS A 378 -4.17 27.82 9.60
CA LYS A 378 -5.46 27.23 9.99
C LYS A 378 -6.57 27.55 8.98
N LEU A 379 -6.64 28.80 8.52
CA LEU A 379 -7.62 29.22 7.53
C LEU A 379 -7.44 28.45 6.22
N ALA A 380 -6.19 28.18 5.83
CA ALA A 380 -5.81 27.41 4.66
C ALA A 380 -5.87 25.87 4.84
N ASP A 381 -6.37 25.36 5.98
CA ASP A 381 -6.45 23.91 6.28
C ASP A 381 -5.09 23.19 6.23
N GLY A 382 -4.03 23.88 6.64
CA GLY A 382 -2.67 23.34 6.61
C GLY A 382 -1.97 23.43 5.25
N SER A 383 -2.61 23.97 4.20
CA SER A 383 -1.87 24.39 3.00
C SER A 383 -1.08 25.66 3.28
N ILE A 384 0.13 25.74 2.74
CA ILE A 384 0.94 26.96 2.78
C ILE A 384 1.23 27.55 1.39
N GLN A 385 0.63 26.99 0.34
CA GLN A 385 0.96 27.36 -1.04
C GLN A 385 0.56 28.80 -1.37
N ASN A 386 -0.51 29.30 -0.75
CA ASN A 386 -1.05 30.65 -0.98
C ASN A 386 -0.56 31.70 0.04
N LEU A 387 0.51 31.40 0.80
CA LEU A 387 1.09 32.30 1.79
C LEU A 387 2.40 32.90 1.24
N PRO A 388 2.37 34.06 0.55
CA PRO A 388 3.54 34.61 -0.15
C PRO A 388 4.65 35.06 0.80
N GLN A 389 4.35 35.22 2.09
CA GLN A 389 5.36 35.52 3.12
C GLN A 389 6.31 34.34 3.34
N ILE A 390 5.91 33.13 2.95
CA ILE A 390 6.74 31.92 3.06
C ILE A 390 7.53 31.73 1.76
N PRO A 391 8.86 31.57 1.81
CA PRO A 391 9.70 31.33 0.63
C PRO A 391 9.19 30.17 -0.22
N GLU A 392 9.24 30.31 -1.53
CA GLU A 392 8.76 29.29 -2.48
C GLU A 392 9.43 27.93 -2.25
N ALA A 393 10.75 27.90 -2.07
CA ALA A 393 11.47 26.65 -1.78
C ALA A 393 10.89 25.89 -0.57
N LEU A 394 10.46 26.61 0.47
CA LEU A 394 9.83 26.01 1.63
C LEU A 394 8.40 25.55 1.30
N ARG A 395 7.62 26.36 0.58
CA ARG A 395 6.28 25.97 0.10
C ARG A 395 6.33 24.67 -0.72
N THR A 396 7.34 24.50 -1.58
CA THR A 396 7.53 23.30 -2.39
C THR A 396 7.81 22.04 -1.56
N VAL A 397 8.59 22.16 -0.48
CA VAL A 397 8.92 21.05 0.45
C VAL A 397 7.69 20.61 1.26
N TYR A 398 6.89 21.56 1.72
CA TYR A 398 5.75 21.31 2.61
C TYR A 398 4.40 21.20 1.87
N ARG A 399 4.44 20.85 0.57
CA ARG A 399 3.22 20.46 -0.15
C ARG A 399 2.54 19.29 0.56
N THR A 400 1.22 19.34 0.58
CA THR A 400 0.38 18.27 1.11
C THR A 400 0.13 17.21 0.05
N ALA A 401 -0.39 16.05 0.44
CA ALA A 401 -0.75 14.96 -0.47
C ALA A 401 -1.71 15.41 -1.59
N TRP A 402 -2.53 16.44 -1.34
CA TRP A 402 -3.48 17.02 -2.29
C TRP A 402 -2.82 17.95 -3.33
N GLU A 403 -1.59 18.38 -3.08
CA GLU A 403 -0.85 19.35 -3.91
C GLU A 403 0.28 18.67 -4.70
N LEU A 404 0.45 17.36 -4.51
CA LEU A 404 1.46 16.57 -5.20
C LEU A 404 0.86 15.88 -6.43
N PRO A 405 1.62 15.81 -7.54
CA PRO A 405 1.22 15.00 -8.69
C PRO A 405 1.20 13.52 -8.31
N MET A 406 0.02 12.88 -8.38
CA MET A 406 -0.12 11.43 -8.09
C MET A 406 0.77 10.55 -8.96
N ARG A 407 1.10 11.01 -10.16
CA ARG A 407 2.08 10.37 -11.05
C ARG A 407 3.43 10.14 -10.35
N SER A 408 3.93 11.14 -9.61
CA SER A 408 5.20 11.03 -8.90
C SER A 408 5.13 10.05 -7.74
N LEU A 409 3.98 9.96 -7.06
CA LEU A 409 3.77 8.97 -6.01
C LEU A 409 3.76 7.54 -6.58
N ILE A 410 3.10 7.34 -7.73
CA ILE A 410 3.09 6.06 -8.45
C ILE A 410 4.50 5.70 -8.96
N ASP A 411 5.24 6.65 -9.53
CA ASP A 411 6.60 6.42 -10.00
C ASP A 411 7.53 6.03 -8.85
N MET A 412 7.43 6.70 -7.70
CA MET A 412 8.21 6.35 -6.51
C MET A 412 7.80 4.99 -5.93
N ALA A 413 6.51 4.63 -5.99
CA ALA A 413 6.03 3.31 -5.58
C ALA A 413 6.57 2.19 -6.50
N ALA A 414 6.61 2.43 -7.82
CA ALA A 414 7.16 1.49 -8.79
C ALA A 414 8.67 1.28 -8.60
N ASP A 415 9.44 2.36 -8.38
CA ASP A 415 10.87 2.27 -8.13
C ASP A 415 11.19 1.43 -6.88
N ARG A 416 10.44 1.66 -5.78
CA ARG A 416 10.56 0.81 -4.59
C ARG A 416 10.10 -0.62 -4.84
N GLY A 417 9.10 -0.82 -5.70
CA GLY A 417 8.51 -2.12 -6.02
C GLY A 417 9.51 -3.18 -6.52
N ALA A 418 10.60 -2.73 -7.17
CA ALA A 418 11.72 -3.58 -7.56
C ALA A 418 12.49 -4.18 -6.38
N PHE A 419 12.30 -3.65 -5.16
CA PHE A 419 12.94 -4.09 -3.92
C PHE A 419 11.91 -4.48 -2.84
N ILE A 420 10.64 -4.66 -3.22
CA ILE A 420 9.55 -5.13 -2.35
C ILE A 420 8.99 -6.44 -2.90
N ASP A 421 9.33 -7.55 -2.24
CA ASP A 421 8.95 -8.90 -2.68
C ASP A 421 7.46 -9.21 -2.46
N GLN A 422 6.80 -8.51 -1.53
CA GLN A 422 5.34 -8.48 -1.39
C GLN A 422 4.74 -7.26 -2.12
N SER A 423 4.09 -6.33 -1.42
CA SER A 423 3.61 -5.06 -1.97
C SER A 423 3.66 -3.94 -0.93
N ALA A 424 3.05 -2.80 -1.25
CA ALA A 424 2.90 -1.66 -0.37
C ALA A 424 1.46 -1.14 -0.42
N SER A 425 0.89 -0.80 0.73
CA SER A 425 -0.41 -0.14 0.84
C SER A 425 -0.29 1.28 0.28
N LEU A 426 -0.62 1.45 -1.00
CA LEU A 426 -0.49 2.72 -1.70
C LEU A 426 -1.82 3.47 -1.73
N ASN A 427 -2.00 4.47 -0.86
CA ASN A 427 -3.10 5.41 -1.00
C ASN A 427 -2.83 6.37 -2.18
N LEU A 428 -3.90 6.75 -2.87
CA LEU A 428 -3.90 7.80 -3.88
C LEU A 428 -4.87 8.90 -3.46
N PHE A 429 -4.56 10.14 -3.83
CA PHE A 429 -5.27 11.33 -3.36
C PHE A 429 -5.83 12.10 -4.56
N MET A 430 -7.11 12.45 -4.50
CA MET A 430 -7.74 13.26 -5.53
C MET A 430 -8.78 14.20 -4.92
N GLU A 431 -8.56 15.50 -5.08
CA GLU A 431 -9.59 16.50 -4.82
C GLU A 431 -10.64 16.44 -5.92
N SER A 432 -11.93 16.38 -5.54
CA SER A 432 -13.06 16.23 -6.46
C SER A 432 -12.87 15.12 -7.52
N PRO A 433 -13.03 13.84 -7.14
CA PRO A 433 -12.80 12.71 -8.02
C PRO A 433 -13.50 12.83 -9.38
N ASN A 434 -12.71 12.70 -10.44
CA ASN A 434 -13.17 12.66 -11.82
C ASN A 434 -12.85 11.30 -12.43
N ILE A 435 -13.85 10.60 -12.95
CA ILE A 435 -13.70 9.26 -13.51
C ILE A 435 -12.64 9.20 -14.62
N GLY A 436 -12.54 10.22 -15.48
CA GLY A 436 -11.53 10.25 -16.54
C GLY A 436 -10.09 10.35 -16.00
N ALA A 437 -9.87 11.20 -15.00
CA ALA A 437 -8.56 11.36 -14.36
C ALA A 437 -8.20 10.12 -13.54
N MET A 438 -9.15 9.55 -12.80
CA MET A 438 -8.96 8.30 -12.06
C MET A 438 -8.61 7.15 -13.01
N SER A 439 -9.39 6.98 -14.08
CA SER A 439 -9.14 5.99 -15.13
C SER A 439 -7.70 6.06 -15.64
N SER A 440 -7.23 7.26 -15.96
CA SER A 440 -5.86 7.50 -16.43
C SER A 440 -4.81 7.21 -15.35
N MET A 441 -5.08 7.57 -14.10
CA MET A 441 -4.19 7.35 -12.95
C MET A 441 -3.99 5.85 -12.68
N TYR A 442 -5.07 5.06 -12.61
CA TYR A 442 -4.98 3.61 -12.37
C TYR A 442 -4.42 2.85 -13.58
N MET A 443 -4.70 3.31 -14.80
CA MET A 443 -4.05 2.79 -16.01
C MET A 443 -2.53 3.04 -15.98
N TYR A 444 -2.11 4.22 -15.51
CA TYR A 444 -0.68 4.52 -15.32
C TYR A 444 -0.04 3.64 -14.25
N ALA A 445 -0.71 3.43 -13.11
CA ALA A 445 -0.24 2.53 -12.05
C ALA A 445 -0.03 1.10 -12.56
N TRP A 446 -0.99 0.57 -13.32
CA TRP A 446 -0.87 -0.73 -13.98
C TRP A 446 0.34 -0.79 -14.92
N LYS A 447 0.46 0.18 -15.85
CA LYS A 447 1.58 0.22 -16.81
C LYS A 447 2.94 0.35 -16.16
N LYS A 448 3.02 0.97 -14.99
CA LYS A 448 4.24 1.06 -14.19
C LYS A 448 4.57 -0.22 -13.42
N GLY A 449 3.69 -1.21 -13.45
CA GLY A 449 3.88 -2.47 -12.76
C GLY A 449 3.64 -2.37 -11.27
N VAL A 450 2.89 -1.37 -10.79
CA VAL A 450 2.43 -1.37 -9.39
C VAL A 450 1.65 -2.67 -9.15
N LYS A 451 1.92 -3.34 -8.02
CA LYS A 451 1.26 -4.59 -7.66
C LYS A 451 -0.14 -4.32 -7.08
N THR A 452 -0.25 -3.40 -6.14
CA THR A 452 -1.51 -3.06 -5.47
C THR A 452 -1.66 -1.56 -5.21
N THR A 453 -2.90 -1.11 -5.16
CA THR A 453 -3.31 0.18 -4.61
C THR A 453 -4.20 -0.06 -3.40
N TYR A 454 -4.45 0.99 -2.60
CA TYR A 454 -5.29 0.91 -1.42
C TYR A 454 -6.46 1.88 -1.50
N TYR A 455 -6.60 2.84 -0.57
CA TYR A 455 -7.68 3.81 -0.64
C TYR A 455 -7.44 4.88 -1.70
N LEU A 456 -8.51 5.27 -2.37
CA LEU A 456 -8.62 6.60 -2.94
C LEU A 456 -9.14 7.54 -1.85
N ARG A 457 -8.27 8.45 -1.40
CA ARG A 457 -8.66 9.54 -0.51
C ARG A 457 -9.17 10.71 -1.34
N SER A 458 -10.39 11.12 -1.06
CA SER A 458 -11.02 12.25 -1.73
C SER A 458 -11.47 13.32 -0.75
N ARG A 459 -11.55 14.55 -1.24
CA ARG A 459 -12.19 15.67 -0.53
C ARG A 459 -12.98 16.54 -1.52
N PRO A 460 -14.08 17.18 -1.08
CA PRO A 460 -14.81 18.12 -1.92
C PRO A 460 -13.97 19.38 -2.15
N ALA A 461 -14.03 19.95 -3.36
CA ALA A 461 -13.35 21.22 -3.68
C ALA A 461 -13.96 22.42 -2.94
N THR A 462 -15.26 22.37 -2.61
CA THR A 462 -15.96 23.46 -1.93
C THR A 462 -15.61 23.46 -0.45
N LYS A 463 -14.83 24.46 -0.01
CA LYS A 463 -14.58 24.70 1.40
C LYS A 463 -15.83 25.33 2.02
N ILE A 464 -16.37 24.72 3.08
CA ILE A 464 -17.43 25.35 3.89
C ILE A 464 -16.88 26.68 4.40
N ALA A 465 -17.61 27.78 4.19
CA ALA A 465 -17.22 29.09 4.68
C ALA A 465 -17.03 29.03 6.20
N LYS A 466 -15.78 29.18 6.64
CA LYS A 466 -15.45 29.16 8.07
C LYS A 466 -15.95 30.46 8.70
N THR A 467 -16.96 30.37 9.55
CA THR A 467 -17.35 31.48 10.42
C THR A 467 -16.17 31.81 11.32
N THR A 468 -15.55 32.97 11.11
CA THR A 468 -14.55 33.51 12.03
C THR A 468 -15.24 33.87 13.34
N VAL A 469 -15.09 33.03 14.36
CA VAL A 469 -15.64 33.32 15.68
C VAL A 469 -14.54 33.92 16.56
N SER A 470 -14.60 35.24 16.74
CA SER A 470 -14.24 35.86 18.01
C SER A 470 -15.25 35.37 19.06
N SER A 471 -14.77 34.85 20.18
CA SER A 471 -15.49 34.23 21.31
C SER A 471 -16.04 32.80 21.10
N TYR A 472 -15.27 31.84 21.62
CA TYR A 472 -15.60 30.41 21.66
C TYR A 472 -16.72 30.14 22.69
N THR A 473 -17.83 29.55 22.23
CA THR A 473 -18.76 28.76 23.07
C THR A 473 -19.06 27.47 22.28
N PRO A 474 -19.01 26.28 22.92
CA PRO A 474 -19.01 25.03 22.18
C PRO A 474 -20.43 24.66 21.76
N THR A 475 -20.68 24.63 20.45
CA THR A 475 -21.75 23.84 19.85
C THR A 475 -21.17 22.99 18.72
N GLU A 476 -21.59 21.73 18.73
CA GLU A 476 -21.11 20.61 17.94
C GLU A 476 -21.00 20.94 16.44
N ALA A 477 -19.77 20.99 15.94
CA ALA A 477 -19.48 20.84 14.53
C ALA A 477 -18.69 19.54 14.36
N VAL A 478 -19.37 18.50 13.91
CA VAL A 478 -18.76 17.22 13.55
C VAL A 478 -17.93 17.43 12.28
N ALA A 479 -16.65 17.76 12.45
CA ALA A 479 -15.67 17.79 11.38
C ALA A 479 -14.95 16.44 11.33
N CYS A 480 -15.09 15.76 10.19
CA CYS A 480 -14.55 14.43 9.90
C CYS A 480 -13.02 14.40 10.04
N SER A 481 -12.51 13.55 10.93
CA SER A 481 -11.07 13.30 11.04
C SER A 481 -10.60 12.48 9.84
N LEU A 482 -9.86 13.12 8.92
CA LEU A 482 -9.22 12.44 7.78
C LEU A 482 -8.14 11.45 8.22
N GLU A 483 -7.62 11.59 9.44
CA GLU A 483 -6.54 10.76 9.98
C GLU A 483 -7.05 9.49 10.67
N ASN A 484 -8.35 9.41 11.00
CA ASN A 484 -8.89 8.22 11.64
C ASN A 484 -10.38 7.96 11.31
N PRO A 485 -10.69 7.46 10.09
CA PRO A 485 -12.07 7.19 9.67
C PRO A 485 -12.76 6.14 10.55
N GLU A 486 -12.01 5.25 11.21
CA GLU A 486 -12.56 4.21 12.07
C GLU A 486 -13.14 4.73 13.40
N ALA A 487 -12.83 5.99 13.78
CA ALA A 487 -13.36 6.64 14.97
C ALA A 487 -14.58 7.54 14.69
N CYS A 488 -14.98 7.70 13.43
CA CYS A 488 -16.06 8.60 13.03
C CYS A 488 -17.44 7.91 13.19
N GLU A 489 -18.21 8.31 14.20
CA GLU A 489 -19.61 7.85 14.35
C GLU A 489 -20.53 8.35 13.23
N ALA A 490 -20.15 9.40 12.48
CA ALA A 490 -20.93 9.87 11.32
C ALA A 490 -20.70 9.03 10.04
N CYS A 491 -19.77 8.06 10.08
CA CYS A 491 -19.55 7.07 9.03
C CYS A 491 -19.83 5.63 9.50
N GLN A 492 -20.47 5.48 10.67
CA GLN A 492 -21.12 4.23 11.09
C GLN A 492 -22.59 4.24 10.67
#